data_AF-A0A523EG27-F1
#
_entry.id   AF-A0A523EG27-F1
#
_cell.length_a   1.000
_cell.length_b   1.000
_cell.length_c   1.000
_cell.angle_alpha   90.00
_cell.angle_beta   90.00
_cell.angle_gamma   90.00
#
_symmetry.space_group_name_H-M   'P 1'
#
loop_
_entity.id
_entity.type
_entity.pdbx_description
1 polymer ?
#
loop_
_entity_poly.entity_id
_entity_poly.type
_entity_poly.pdbx_seq_one_letter_code
_entity_poly.pdbx_strand_id
1 'polypeptide(L)'
;MEIILQRLALGGYAFSTLLAFGSLLARRKGFFALAPIAAGAGFVAHLGAFTITFQHLPAAQGSAIRNVLSALALIAVAIYLYGYMRYRLHVLGIFMLPLALLLFLFSGWLLPESVVVAPAYNQPLL
;
A
#
# COMPACT_ATOMS: atom_id res chain seq x y z
N MET A 1 -15.71 0.89 6.89
CA MET A 1 -14.93 2.14 6.66
C MET A 1 -13.54 1.85 6.10
N GLU A 2 -12.82 0.86 6.67
CA GLU A 2 -11.50 0.41 6.20
C GLU A 2 -11.41 0.08 4.69
N ILE A 3 -12.38 -0.68 4.17
CA ILE A 3 -12.39 -1.09 2.74
C ILE A 3 -12.44 0.10 1.79
N ILE A 4 -13.15 1.18 2.13
CA ILE A 4 -13.25 2.37 1.28
C ILE A 4 -11.90 3.09 1.23
N LEU A 5 -11.24 3.24 2.38
CA LEU A 5 -9.91 3.84 2.48
C LEU A 5 -8.86 3.01 1.72
N GLN A 6 -8.92 1.69 1.81
CA GLN A 6 -8.03 0.79 1.05
C GLN A 6 -8.25 0.92 -0.47
N ARG A 7 -9.50 1.05 -0.92
CA ARG A 7 -9.81 1.28 -2.34
C ARG A 7 -9.33 2.64 -2.83
N LEU A 8 -9.45 3.68 -2.02
CA LEU A 8 -8.92 5.01 -2.31
C LEU A 8 -7.39 5.00 -2.39
N ALA A 9 -6.73 4.32 -1.45
CA ALA A 9 -5.29 4.11 -1.46
C ALA A 9 -4.84 3.39 -2.74
N LEU A 10 -5.53 2.30 -3.10
CA LEU A 10 -5.25 1.53 -4.32
C LEU A 10 -5.38 2.41 -5.57
N GLY A 11 -6.50 3.15 -5.68
CA GLY A 11 -6.73 4.07 -6.78
C GLY A 11 -5.65 5.15 -6.87
N GLY A 12 -5.25 5.73 -5.73
CA GLY A 12 -4.19 6.73 -5.65
C GLY A 12 -2.82 6.20 -6.08
N TYR A 13 -2.46 4.99 -5.64
CA TYR A 13 -1.19 4.36 -6.01
C TYR A 13 -1.16 3.90 -7.47
N ALA A 14 -2.26 3.34 -7.97
CA ALA A 14 -2.38 2.98 -9.39
C ALA A 14 -2.29 4.22 -10.29
N PHE A 15 -3.07 5.26 -9.95
CA PHE A 15 -3.08 6.50 -10.73
C PHE A 15 -1.73 7.23 -10.68
N SER A 16 -1.09 7.32 -9.51
CA SER A 16 0.24 7.92 -9.39
C SER A 16 1.31 7.14 -10.15
N THR A 17 1.24 5.80 -10.17
CA THR A 17 2.12 4.95 -10.96
C THR A 17 1.94 5.21 -12.46
N LEU A 18 0.69 5.24 -12.94
CA LEU A 18 0.39 5.56 -14.34
C LEU A 18 0.90 6.95 -14.73
N LEU A 19 0.75 7.94 -13.85
CA LEU A 19 1.27 9.29 -14.07
C LEU A 19 2.81 9.32 -14.14
N ALA A 20 3.51 8.55 -13.28
CA ALA A 20 4.96 8.48 -13.28
C ALA A 20 5.54 7.80 -14.54
N PHE A 21 4.90 6.74 -15.03
CA PHE A 21 5.27 6.15 -16.33
C PHE A 21 4.85 7.05 -17.50
N GLY A 22 3.66 7.63 -17.44
CA GLY A 22 3.15 8.54 -18.46
C GLY A 22 4.01 9.79 -18.61
N SER A 23 4.58 10.31 -17.51
CA SER A 23 5.50 11.45 -17.57
C SER A 23 6.82 11.11 -18.26
N LEU A 24 7.31 9.88 -18.10
CA LEU A 24 8.49 9.38 -18.80
C LEU A 24 8.22 9.18 -20.29
N LEU A 25 7.10 8.54 -20.63
CA LEU A 25 6.73 8.21 -22.01
C LEU A 25 6.34 9.45 -22.83
N ALA A 26 5.54 10.34 -22.26
CA ALA A 26 5.08 11.55 -22.93
C ALA A 26 6.09 12.71 -22.89
N ARG A 27 7.19 12.59 -22.12
CA ARG A 27 8.18 13.65 -21.84
C ARG A 27 7.56 14.99 -21.38
N ARG A 28 6.32 14.95 -20.88
CA ARG A 28 5.56 16.16 -20.49
C ARG A 28 5.76 16.46 -19.01
N LYS A 29 6.34 17.64 -18.74
CA LYS A 29 6.62 18.16 -17.38
C LYS A 29 5.37 18.24 -16.48
N GLY A 30 4.17 18.41 -17.05
CA GLY A 30 2.92 18.52 -16.29
C GLY A 30 2.55 17.26 -15.49
N PHE A 31 2.80 16.06 -16.05
CA PHE A 31 2.46 14.81 -15.37
C PHE A 31 3.34 14.55 -14.13
N PHE A 32 4.56 15.10 -14.12
CA PHE A 32 5.47 15.01 -12.98
C PHE A 32 4.97 15.74 -11.73
N ALA A 33 4.12 16.78 -11.89
CA ALA A 33 3.55 17.51 -10.76
C ALA A 33 2.31 16.81 -10.18
N LEU A 34 1.59 16.04 -10.99
CA LEU A 34 0.35 15.36 -10.58
C LEU A 34 0.62 14.03 -9.87
N ALA A 35 1.66 13.29 -10.29
CA ALA A 35 2.05 12.02 -9.67
C ALA A 35 2.24 12.10 -8.14
N PRO A 36 2.99 13.07 -7.58
CA PRO A 36 3.15 13.19 -6.12
C PRO A 36 1.87 13.61 -5.40
N ILE A 37 0.97 14.38 -6.04
CA ILE A 37 -0.32 14.75 -5.47
C ILE A 37 -1.21 13.51 -5.32
N ALA A 38 -1.31 12.71 -6.39
CA ALA A 38 -2.04 11.45 -6.38
C ALA A 38 -1.46 10.46 -5.37
N ALA A 39 -0.13 10.34 -5.32
CA ALA A 39 0.56 9.49 -4.35
C ALA A 39 0.32 9.95 -2.90
N GLY A 40 0.32 11.26 -2.66
CA GLY A 40 0.02 11.86 -1.35
C GLY A 40 -1.41 11.58 -0.90
N ALA A 41 -2.39 11.74 -1.79
CA ALA A 41 -3.78 11.40 -1.48
C ALA A 41 -3.95 9.90 -1.15
N GLY A 42 -3.33 9.02 -1.95
CA GLY A 42 -3.31 7.58 -1.69
C GLY A 42 -2.61 7.24 -0.37
N PHE A 43 -1.51 7.93 -0.05
CA PHE A 43 -0.77 7.76 1.20
C PHE A 43 -1.60 8.11 2.44
N VAL A 44 -2.32 9.24 2.41
CA VAL A 44 -3.20 9.63 3.53
C VAL A 44 -4.31 8.60 3.74
N ALA A 45 -4.94 8.14 2.66
CA ALA A 45 -5.97 7.09 2.73
C ALA A 45 -5.39 5.77 3.26
N HIS A 46 -4.20 5.37 2.79
CA HIS A 46 -3.54 4.15 3.24
C HIS A 46 -3.15 4.23 4.71
N LEU A 47 -2.61 5.36 5.15
CA LEU A 47 -2.24 5.59 6.54
C LEU A 47 -3.47 5.50 7.45
N GLY A 48 -4.58 6.12 7.05
CA GLY A 48 -5.85 6.05 7.78
C GLY A 48 -6.43 4.63 7.85
N ALA A 49 -6.35 3.86 6.75
CA ALA A 49 -6.74 2.46 6.77
C ALA A 49 -5.84 1.66 7.73
N PHE A 50 -4.52 1.83 7.61
CA PHE A 50 -3.53 1.10 8.39
C PHE A 50 -3.68 1.34 9.89
N THR A 51 -3.92 2.58 10.33
CA THR A 51 -4.11 2.90 11.75
C THR A 51 -5.40 2.30 12.31
N ILE A 52 -6.51 2.33 11.55
CA ILE A 52 -7.77 1.69 11.96
C ILE A 52 -7.57 0.18 12.14
N THR A 53 -6.94 -0.48 11.17
CA THR A 53 -6.61 -1.91 11.26
C THR A 53 -5.71 -2.19 12.47
N PHE A 54 -4.70 -1.35 12.73
CA PHE A 54 -3.78 -1.52 13.86
C PHE A 54 -4.48 -1.42 15.22
N GLN A 55 -5.46 -0.52 15.36
CA GLN A 55 -6.23 -0.34 16.59
C GLN A 55 -7.20 -1.49 16.87
N HIS A 56 -7.60 -2.24 15.84
CA HIS A 56 -8.65 -3.27 15.92
C HIS A 56 -8.11 -4.70 15.86
N LEU A 57 -6.78 -4.89 15.93
CA LEU A 57 -6.16 -6.22 15.99
C LEU A 57 -6.24 -6.79 17.41
N PRO A 58 -7.12 -7.77 17.74
CA PRO A 58 -6.71 -8.81 18.66
C PRO A 58 -5.47 -9.47 18.05
N ALA A 59 -4.48 -9.83 18.86
CA ALA A 59 -3.21 -10.43 18.44
C ALA A 59 -3.41 -11.72 17.61
N ALA A 60 -3.79 -11.60 16.34
CA ALA A 60 -4.21 -12.70 15.48
C ALA A 60 -3.10 -13.02 14.49
N GLN A 61 -2.58 -14.23 14.68
CA GLN A 61 -1.31 -14.76 14.20
C GLN A 61 -1.26 -15.09 12.69
N GLY A 62 -2.23 -14.63 11.89
CA GLY A 62 -2.21 -14.73 10.42
C GLY A 62 -1.78 -13.45 9.69
N SER A 63 -1.60 -12.34 10.41
CA SER A 63 -1.53 -10.98 9.82
C SER A 63 -0.12 -10.38 9.69
N ALA A 64 0.92 -11.02 10.23
CA ALA A 64 2.25 -10.38 10.36
C ALA A 64 2.87 -10.01 9.01
N ILE A 65 2.89 -10.92 8.03
CA ILE A 65 3.50 -10.65 6.72
C ILE A 65 2.71 -9.58 5.95
N ARG A 66 1.37 -9.60 6.03
CA ARG A 66 0.48 -8.62 5.41
C ARG A 66 0.72 -7.22 5.97
N ASN A 67 0.78 -7.11 7.30
CA ASN A 67 1.01 -5.84 7.97
C ASN A 67 2.42 -5.31 7.66
N VAL A 68 3.43 -6.18 7.57
CA VAL A 68 4.78 -5.80 7.15
C VAL A 68 4.79 -5.29 5.71
N LEU A 69 4.16 -6.00 4.76
CA LEU A 69 4.10 -5.55 3.35
C LEU A 69 3.35 -4.22 3.19
N SER A 70 2.23 -4.04 3.91
CA SER A 70 1.48 -2.78 3.91
C SER A 70 2.29 -1.63 4.53
N ALA A 71 3.02 -1.87 5.63
CA ALA A 71 3.92 -0.90 6.23
C ALA A 71 5.10 -0.55 5.29
N LEU A 72 5.68 -1.53 4.60
CA LEU A 72 6.73 -1.30 3.60
C LEU A 72 6.22 -0.46 2.43
N ALA A 73 4.99 -0.70 1.97
CA ALA A 73 4.35 0.14 0.96
C ALA A 73 4.19 1.59 1.45
N LEU A 74 3.75 1.81 2.70
CA LEU A 74 3.70 3.15 3.30
C LEU A 74 5.09 3.81 3.33
N ILE A 75 6.11 3.09 3.79
CA ILE A 75 7.49 3.59 3.87
C ILE A 75 8.02 3.95 2.48
N ALA A 76 7.80 3.11 1.47
CA ALA A 76 8.23 3.37 0.10
C ALA A 76 7.61 4.66 -0.46
N VAL A 77 6.32 4.88 -0.23
CA VAL A 77 5.64 6.12 -0.65
C VAL A 77 6.13 7.32 0.15
N ALA A 78 6.39 7.16 1.46
CA ALA A 78 6.95 8.22 2.29
C ALA A 78 8.35 8.64 1.81
N ILE A 79 9.22 7.68 1.49
CA ILE A 79 10.55 7.94 0.91
C ILE A 79 10.42 8.68 -0.42
N TYR A 80 9.51 8.25 -1.30
CA TYR A 80 9.25 8.93 -2.55
C TYR A 80 8.78 10.38 -2.34
N LEU A 81 7.75 10.60 -1.51
CA LEU A 81 7.21 11.92 -1.24
C LEU A 81 8.26 12.84 -0.61
N TYR A 82 9.04 12.34 0.35
CA TYR A 82 10.14 13.08 0.96
C TYR A 82 11.23 13.44 -0.05
N GLY A 83 11.68 12.46 -0.84
CA GLY A 83 12.68 12.68 -1.89
C GLY A 83 12.21 13.67 -2.97
N TYR A 84 10.93 13.61 -3.31
CA TYR A 84 10.30 14.58 -4.21
C TYR A 84 10.23 15.98 -3.60
N MET A 85 9.82 16.11 -2.34
CA MET A 85 9.70 17.41 -1.67
C MET A 85 11.07 18.07 -1.47
N ARG A 86 12.08 17.30 -1.04
CA ARG A 86 13.39 17.84 -0.68
C ARG A 86 14.30 18.06 -1.89
N TYR A 87 14.28 17.13 -2.85
CA TYR A 87 15.25 17.08 -3.95
C TYR A 87 14.62 17.11 -5.34
N ARG A 88 13.27 17.15 -5.44
CA ARG A 88 12.53 17.07 -6.72
C ARG A 88 12.96 15.88 -7.58
N LEU A 89 13.29 14.75 -6.94
CA LEU A 89 13.77 13.54 -7.62
C LEU A 89 12.61 12.81 -8.31
N HIS A 90 12.30 13.23 -9.53
CA HIS A 90 11.26 12.63 -10.36
C HIS A 90 11.53 11.15 -10.70
N VAL A 91 12.81 10.78 -10.86
CA VAL A 91 13.23 9.42 -11.19
C VAL A 91 12.86 8.43 -10.08
N LEU A 92 12.85 8.88 -8.82
CA LEU A 92 12.51 8.05 -7.68
C LEU A 92 11.08 7.51 -7.75
N GLY A 93 10.14 8.31 -8.29
CA GLY A 93 8.74 7.92 -8.43
C GLY A 93 8.52 6.78 -9.42
N ILE A 94 9.36 6.67 -10.44
CA ILE A 94 9.28 5.61 -11.46
C ILE A 94 9.56 4.23 -10.85
N PHE A 95 10.36 4.16 -9.78
CA PHE A 95 10.66 2.91 -9.09
C PHE A 95 9.79 2.71 -7.85
N MET A 96 9.67 3.74 -7.01
CA MET A 96 9.03 3.62 -5.70
C MET A 96 7.50 3.48 -5.78
N LEU A 97 6.84 4.15 -6.73
CA LEU A 97 5.37 4.07 -6.86
C LEU A 97 4.88 2.70 -7.32
N PRO A 98 5.41 2.09 -8.42
CA PRO A 98 5.04 0.73 -8.79
C PRO A 98 5.44 -0.29 -7.72
N LEU A 99 6.58 -0.11 -7.05
CA LEU A 99 6.96 -0.97 -5.92
C LEU A 99 5.93 -0.89 -4.78
N ALA A 100 5.54 0.32 -4.36
CA ALA A 100 4.54 0.52 -3.32
C ALA A 100 3.17 -0.07 -3.70
N LEU A 101 2.75 0.12 -4.96
CA LEU A 101 1.53 -0.48 -5.49
C LEU A 101 1.57 -2.01 -5.41
N LEU A 102 2.69 -2.62 -5.82
CA LEU A 102 2.86 -4.07 -5.75
C LEU A 102 2.79 -4.55 -4.29
N LEU A 103 3.59 -3.96 -3.41
CA LEU A 103 3.60 -4.31 -1.98
C LEU A 103 2.20 -4.19 -1.36
N PHE A 104 1.45 -3.14 -1.72
CA PHE A 104 0.09 -2.94 -1.25
C PHE A 104 -0.88 -3.99 -1.82
N LEU A 105 -0.80 -4.31 -3.12
CA LEU A 105 -1.59 -5.38 -3.75
C LEU A 105 -1.32 -6.75 -3.10
N PHE A 106 -0.06 -7.09 -2.87
CA PHE A 106 0.31 -8.35 -2.21
C PHE A 106 -0.15 -8.40 -0.76
N SER A 107 -0.18 -7.26 -0.06
CA SER A 107 -0.70 -7.21 1.30
C SER A 107 -2.21 -7.49 1.35
N GLY A 108 -3.01 -6.98 0.41
CA GLY A 108 -4.47 -7.00 0.51
C GLY A 108 -5.18 -8.08 -0.30
N TRP A 109 -4.62 -8.47 -1.46
CA TRP A 109 -5.36 -9.21 -2.48
C TRP A 109 -4.84 -10.64 -2.68
N LEU A 110 -3.53 -10.87 -2.56
CA LEU A 110 -2.91 -12.13 -3.01
C LEU A 110 -2.62 -13.18 -1.93
N LEU A 111 -2.68 -12.82 -0.65
CA LEU A 111 -2.45 -13.77 0.45
C LEU A 111 -3.81 -14.29 0.94
N PRO A 112 -4.16 -15.57 0.69
CA PRO A 112 -5.37 -16.15 1.26
C PRO A 112 -5.26 -16.14 2.78
N GLU A 113 -6.35 -15.81 3.47
CA GLU A 113 -6.58 -16.24 4.85
C GLU A 113 -6.63 -17.77 4.85
N SER A 114 -5.48 -18.44 4.75
CA SER A 114 -5.40 -19.85 5.10
C SER A 114 -5.51 -19.92 6.62
N VAL A 115 -6.76 -19.78 7.08
CA VAL A 115 -7.20 -20.28 8.36
C VAL A 115 -7.02 -21.79 8.27
N VAL A 116 -5.81 -22.26 8.54
CA VAL A 116 -5.62 -23.63 9.02
C VAL A 116 -6.22 -23.62 10.41
N VAL A 117 -7.55 -23.76 10.48
CA VAL A 117 -8.21 -24.27 11.68
C VAL A 117 -7.64 -25.67 11.81
N ALA A 118 -6.60 -25.84 12.62
CA ALA A 118 -6.20 -27.17 13.06
C ALA A 118 -7.47 -27.82 13.62
N PRO A 119 -7.93 -28.98 13.10
CA PRO A 119 -9.09 -29.64 13.65
C PRO A 119 -8.83 -29.84 15.14
N ALA A 120 -9.68 -29.27 15.97
CA ALA A 120 -9.60 -29.42 17.41
C ALA A 120 -9.63 -30.92 17.73
N TYR A 121 -8.47 -31.49 18.05
CA TYR A 121 -8.32 -32.90 18.44
C TYR A 121 -8.77 -33.09 19.90
N ASN A 122 -9.87 -32.46 20.29
CA ASN A 122 -10.44 -32.51 21.63
C ASN A 122 -11.91 -32.92 21.53
N GLN A 123 -12.17 -34.14 21.06
CA GLN A 123 -13.36 -34.85 21.49
C GLN A 123 -12.93 -35.83 22.59
N PRO A 124 -13.37 -35.66 23.85
CA PRO A 124 -13.29 -36.76 24.80
C PRO A 124 -14.21 -37.87 24.29
N LEU A 125 -13.64 -39.03 24.01
CA LEU A 125 -14.39 -40.27 23.84
C LEU A 125 -15.08 -40.57 25.18
N LEU A 126 -16.36 -40.21 25.29
CA LEU A 126 -17.30 -40.73 26.28
C LEU A 126 -18.63 -41.03 25.60
#